data_AF-A0A964PXZ9-F1
#
_entry.id   AF-A0A964PXZ9-F1
#
_cell.length_a   1.000
_cell.length_b   1.000
_cell.length_c   1.000
_cell.angle_alpha   90.00
_cell.angle_beta   90.00
_cell.angle_gamma   90.00
#
_symmetry.space_group_name_H-M   'P 1'
#
loop_
_entity.id
_entity.type
_entity.pdbx_description
1 polymer ?
#
loop_
_entity_poly.entity_id
_entity_poly.type
_entity_poly.pdbx_seq_one_letter_code
_entity_poly.pdbx_strand_id
1 'polypeptide(L)'
;MFVGHLALAFGARRYSPAVGLGWLIAAVVALDLGWPILVLAGVEEVRISPGATAFTPLVFESYPWYHSLIMAGAWGVVLWLAGRRWDEALQQFVDLIE
;
A
#
# COMPACT_ATOMS: atom_id res chain seq x y z
N MET A 1 -13.13 0.39 -3.75
CA MET A 1 -11.89 -0.33 -3.41
C MET A 1 -11.37 0.03 -2.02
N PHE A 2 -11.30 1.31 -1.63
CA PHE A 2 -10.77 1.73 -0.32
C PHE A 2 -11.39 1.03 0.92
N VAL A 3 -12.72 0.87 0.97
CA VAL A 3 -13.38 0.21 2.11
C VAL A 3 -12.89 -1.23 2.32
N GLY A 4 -12.67 -1.97 1.23
CA GLY A 4 -12.13 -3.33 1.29
C GLY A 4 -10.68 -3.38 1.80
N HIS A 5 -9.84 -2.45 1.34
CA HIS A 5 -8.46 -2.31 1.83
C HIS A 5 -8.42 -2.00 3.33
N LEU A 6 -9.21 -1.01 3.76
CA LEU A 6 -9.29 -0.66 5.18
C LEU A 6 -9.80 -1.84 6.02
N ALA A 7 -10.84 -2.53 5.57
CA ALA A 7 -11.33 -3.74 6.25
C ALA A 7 -10.24 -4.81 6.39
N LEU A 8 -9.41 -5.01 5.36
CA LEU A 8 -8.26 -5.91 5.42
C LEU A 8 -7.21 -5.44 6.44
N ALA A 9 -6.86 -4.15 6.48
CA ALA A 9 -5.92 -3.60 7.46
C ALA A 9 -6.42 -3.76 8.90
N PHE A 10 -7.70 -3.47 9.16
CA PHE A 10 -8.33 -3.69 10.46
C PHE A 10 -8.36 -5.17 10.84
N GLY A 11 -8.67 -6.06 9.89
CA GLY A 11 -8.63 -7.50 10.11
C GLY A 11 -7.21 -8.02 10.40
N ALA A 12 -6.21 -7.50 9.69
CA ALA A 12 -4.80 -7.85 9.86
C ALA A 12 -4.26 -7.46 11.23
N ARG A 13 -4.81 -6.40 11.86
CA ARG A 13 -4.40 -5.97 13.21
C ARG A 13 -4.50 -7.08 14.26
N ARG A 14 -5.48 -8.00 14.11
CA ARG A 14 -5.61 -9.17 15.00
C ARG A 14 -4.41 -10.11 14.91
N TYR A 15 -3.81 -10.25 13.73
CA TYR A 15 -2.71 -11.18 13.46
C TYR A 15 -1.34 -10.52 13.54
N SER A 16 -1.27 -9.20 13.51
CA SER A 16 -0.04 -8.42 13.68
C SER A 16 -0.22 -7.31 14.72
N PRO A 17 -0.43 -7.65 15.99
CA PRO A 17 -0.69 -6.65 17.05
C PRO A 17 0.53 -5.77 17.34
N ALA A 18 1.74 -6.27 17.08
CA ALA A 18 3.01 -5.56 17.25
C ALA A 18 3.26 -4.48 16.19
N VAL A 19 2.46 -4.45 15.13
CA VAL A 19 2.56 -3.43 14.08
C VAL A 19 1.42 -2.43 14.25
N GLY A 20 1.76 -1.15 14.31
CA GLY A 20 0.85 -0.04 14.40
C GLY A 20 -0.16 -0.07 13.25
N LEU A 21 -1.41 0.26 13.56
CA LEU A 21 -2.50 0.24 12.58
C LEU A 21 -2.20 1.15 11.37
N GLY A 22 -1.48 2.25 11.58
CA GLY A 22 -1.06 3.15 10.50
C GLY A 22 -0.21 2.45 9.44
N TRP A 23 0.73 1.59 9.85
CA TRP A 23 1.55 0.79 8.93
C TRP A 23 0.74 -0.27 8.18
N LEU A 24 -0.24 -0.89 8.83
CA LEU A 24 -1.14 -1.85 8.18
C LEU A 24 -2.06 -1.17 7.15
N ILE A 25 -2.52 0.06 7.44
CA ILE A 25 -3.27 0.87 6.48
C ILE A 25 -2.36 1.31 5.33
N ALA A 26 -1.13 1.75 5.62
CA ALA A 26 -0.16 2.09 4.60
C ALA A 26 0.11 0.91 3.66
N ALA A 27 0.25 -0.31 4.20
CA ALA A 27 0.49 -1.52 3.41
C ALA A 27 -0.59 -1.80 2.36
N VAL A 28 -1.87 -1.54 2.69
CA VAL A 28 -2.98 -1.81 1.77
C VAL A 28 -3.26 -0.64 0.81
N VAL A 29 -2.84 0.59 1.14
CA VAL A 29 -3.05 1.79 0.30
C VAL A 29 -1.82 2.16 -0.55
N ALA A 30 -0.65 1.61 -0.24
CA ALA A 30 0.61 1.96 -0.92
C ALA A 30 0.58 1.73 -2.44
N LEU A 31 -0.18 0.74 -2.91
CA LEU A 31 -0.34 0.47 -4.33
C LEU A 31 -1.12 1.59 -5.02
N ASP A 32 -2.17 2.09 -4.39
CA ASP A 32 -3.02 3.17 -4.91
C ASP A 32 -2.27 4.50 -5.03
N LEU A 33 -1.24 4.71 -4.21
CA LEU A 33 -0.46 5.96 -4.19
C LEU A 33 0.78 5.93 -5.09
N GLY A 34 1.39 4.76 -5.30
CA GLY A 34 2.66 4.67 -6.00
C GLY A 34 2.54 4.57 -7.53
N TRP A 35 1.45 4.01 -8.07
CA TRP A 35 1.33 3.83 -9.51
C TRP A 35 1.40 5.11 -10.36
N PRO A 36 0.90 6.29 -9.94
CA PRO A 36 1.02 7.49 -10.77
C PRO A 36 2.48 7.84 -11.01
N ILE A 37 3.37 7.52 -10.06
CA ILE A 37 4.81 7.75 -10.17
C ILE A 37 5.39 6.85 -11.27
N LEU A 38 4.99 5.58 -11.34
CA LEU A 38 5.46 4.66 -12.37
C LEU A 38 4.91 5.00 -13.76
N VAL A 39 3.68 5.48 -13.84
CA VAL A 39 3.10 5.99 -15.08
C VAL A 39 3.84 7.23 -15.56
N LEU A 40 4.14 8.18 -14.66
CA LEU A 40 4.94 9.36 -14.99
C LEU A 40 6.38 9.00 -15.39
N ALA A 41 6.94 7.94 -14.81
CA ALA A 41 8.25 7.42 -15.17
C ALA A 41 8.25 6.59 -16.48
N GLY A 42 7.08 6.34 -17.08
CA GLY A 42 6.93 5.55 -18.31
C GLY A 42 7.12 4.04 -18.12
N VAL A 43 7.08 3.54 -16.88
CA VAL A 43 7.22 2.12 -16.55
C VAL A 43 5.89 1.37 -16.67
N GLU A 44 4.78 2.05 -16.39
CA GLU A 44 3.41 1.55 -16.52
C GLU A 44 2.62 2.47 -17.45
N GLU A 45 1.62 1.92 -18.16
CA GLU A 45 0.93 2.64 -19.23
C GLU A 45 -0.57 2.83 -18.93
N VAL A 46 -1.00 4.10 -18.96
CA VAL A 46 -2.41 4.49 -18.91
C VAL A 46 -2.73 5.33 -20.12
N ARG A 47 -3.83 4.98 -20.77
CA ARG A 47 -4.44 5.81 -21.79
C ARG A 47 -5.65 6.54 -21.21
N ILE A 48 -5.75 7.83 -21.50
CA ILE A 48 -6.93 8.62 -21.12
C ILE A 48 -7.93 8.55 -22.27
N SER A 49 -9.09 7.93 -22.01
CA SER A 49 -10.20 7.83 -22.95
C SER A 49 -11.48 8.27 -22.26
N PRO A 50 -12.05 9.46 -22.60
CA PRO A 50 -13.33 9.89 -22.07
C PRO A 50 -14.42 8.83 -22.27
N GLY A 51 -15.18 8.54 -21.20
CA GLY A 51 -16.21 7.51 -21.23
C GLY A 51 -15.71 6.06 -21.12
N ALA A 52 -14.40 5.83 -20.87
CA ALA A 52 -13.84 4.49 -20.67
C ALA A 52 -14.56 3.69 -19.57
N THR A 53 -14.85 4.33 -18.44
CA THR A 53 -15.69 3.75 -17.39
C THR A 53 -16.66 4.81 -16.87
N ALA A 54 -17.67 4.37 -16.12
CA ALA A 54 -18.62 5.28 -15.48
C ALA A 54 -17.99 6.14 -14.36
N PHE A 55 -16.79 5.76 -13.86
CA PHE A 55 -16.16 6.39 -12.70
C PHE A 55 -14.86 7.13 -13.04
N THR A 56 -14.05 6.61 -13.97
CA THR A 56 -12.79 7.21 -14.41
C THR A 56 -12.63 7.16 -15.94
N PRO A 57 -11.98 8.17 -16.56
CA PRO A 57 -11.62 8.14 -17.98
C PRO A 57 -10.31 7.38 -18.25
N LEU A 58 -9.86 6.53 -17.32
CA LEU A 58 -8.56 5.88 -17.37
C LEU A 58 -8.69 4.45 -17.90
N VAL A 59 -7.92 4.12 -18.93
CA VAL A 59 -7.74 2.77 -19.47
C VAL A 59 -6.36 2.29 -19.07
N PHE A 60 -6.33 1.24 -18.24
CA PHE A 60 -5.11 0.63 -17.73
C PHE A 60 -4.62 -0.40 -18.77
N GLU A 61 -3.63 -0.02 -19.60
CA GLU A 61 -3.15 -0.85 -20.70
C GLU A 61 -2.12 -1.88 -20.22
N SER A 62 -1.15 -1.45 -19.39
CA SER A 62 -0.06 -2.30 -18.91
C SER A 62 0.41 -1.90 -17.50
N TYR A 63 0.18 -2.80 -16.53
CA TYR A 63 0.45 -2.63 -15.08
C TYR A 63 1.16 -3.84 -14.42
N PRO A 64 2.16 -4.48 -15.05
CA PRO A 64 2.72 -5.73 -14.53
C PRO A 64 3.62 -5.52 -13.31
N TRP A 65 4.14 -4.32 -13.09
CA TRP A 65 5.22 -4.10 -12.15
C TRP A 65 4.72 -3.76 -10.76
N TYR A 66 3.98 -2.67 -10.59
CA TYR A 66 3.55 -2.20 -9.26
C TYR A 66 2.28 -2.91 -8.80
N HIS A 67 1.41 -3.26 -9.72
CA HIS A 67 0.06 -3.78 -9.44
C HIS A 67 -0.11 -5.29 -9.64
N SER A 68 0.95 -6.04 -9.92
CA SER A 68 0.86 -7.50 -9.93
C SER A 68 0.63 -8.07 -8.54
N LEU A 69 -0.02 -9.23 -8.45
CA LEU A 69 -0.27 -9.92 -7.18
C LEU A 69 1.03 -10.17 -6.40
N ILE A 70 2.11 -10.49 -7.10
CA ILE A 70 3.44 -10.69 -6.52
C ILE A 70 3.93 -9.39 -5.89
N MET A 71 3.85 -8.26 -6.61
CA MET A 71 4.34 -6.99 -6.10
C MET A 71 3.47 -6.42 -4.99
N ALA A 72 2.16 -6.65 -5.04
CA ALA A 72 1.24 -6.36 -3.94
C ALA A 72 1.66 -7.07 -2.65
N GLY A 73 1.97 -8.37 -2.75
CA GLY A 73 2.51 -9.15 -1.63
C GLY A 73 3.87 -8.62 -1.15
N ALA A 74 4.77 -8.29 -2.08
CA ALA A 74 6.10 -7.78 -1.76
C ALA A 74 6.04 -6.46 -0.97
N TRP A 75 5.26 -5.48 -1.45
CA TRP A 75 5.08 -4.21 -0.74
C TRP A 75 4.39 -4.39 0.61
N GLY A 76 3.41 -5.29 0.70
CA GLY A 76 2.78 -5.65 1.97
C GLY A 76 3.79 -6.16 3.00
N VAL A 77 4.69 -7.06 2.59
CA VAL A 77 5.77 -7.58 3.46
C VAL A 77 6.77 -6.49 3.83
N VAL A 78 7.19 -5.66 2.87
CA VAL A 78 8.14 -4.57 3.10
C VAL A 78 7.59 -3.58 4.14
N LEU A 79 6.35 -3.12 3.97
CA LEU A 79 5.73 -2.15 4.89
C LEU A 79 5.41 -2.75 6.25
N TRP A 80 5.04 -4.04 6.31
CA TRP A 80 4.90 -4.74 7.57
C TRP A 80 6.23 -4.84 8.33
N LEU A 81 7.32 -5.22 7.66
CA LEU A 81 8.66 -5.28 8.25
C LEU A 81 9.15 -3.91 8.71
N ALA A 82 8.95 -2.88 7.88
CA ALA A 82 9.32 -1.51 8.20
C ALA A 82 8.54 -1.01 9.43
N GLY A 83 7.22 -1.22 9.44
CA GLY A 83 6.37 -0.84 10.57
C GLY A 83 6.75 -1.54 11.86
N ARG A 84 6.97 -2.86 11.79
CA ARG A 84 7.43 -3.64 12.95
C ARG A 84 8.73 -3.08 13.54
N ARG A 85 9.73 -2.81 12.71
CA ARG A 85 11.01 -2.27 13.19
C ARG A 85 10.89 -0.86 13.73
N TRP A 86 10.04 -0.05 13.11
CA TRP A 86 9.76 1.31 13.56
C TRP A 86 9.11 1.30 14.94
N ASP A 87 8.09 0.47 15.14
CA ASP A 87 7.38 0.38 16.41
C ASP A 87 8.29 -0.20 17.52
N GLU A 88 9.12 -1.19 17.20
CA GLU A 88 10.16 -1.69 18.12
C GLU A 88 11.13 -0.59 18.54
N ALA A 89 11.64 0.21 17.58
CA ALA A 89 12.55 1.31 17.87
C ALA A 89 11.89 2.45 18.67
N LEU A 90 10.62 2.74 18.39
CA LEU A 90 9.84 3.72 19.15
C LEU A 90 9.69 3.29 20.61
N GLN A 91 9.36 2.02 20.88
CA GLN A 91 9.24 1.53 22.24
C GLN A 91 10.58 1.64 22.98
N GLN A 92 11.68 1.22 22.36
CA GLN A 92 13.02 1.36 22.95
C GLN A 92 13.37 2.81 23.27
N PHE A 93 13.02 3.76 22.40
CA PHE A 93 13.26 5.17 22.65
C PHE A 93 12.42 5.69 23.83
N VAL A 94 11.16 5.28 23.94
CA VAL A 94 10.27 5.64 25.06
C VAL A 94 10.82 5.09 26.37
N ASP A 95 11.21 3.82 26.40
CA ASP A 95 11.79 3.19 27.60
C ASP A 95 13.10 3.84 28.07
N LEU A 96 13.83 4.53 27.18
CA LEU A 96 15.08 5.23 27.51
C LEU A 96 14.87 6.61 28.16
N ILE A 97 13.70 7.22 27.96
CA ILE A 97 13.40 8.56 28.48
C ILE A 97 12.50 8.54 29.72
N GLU A 98 11.93 7.37 30.06
CA GLU A 98 11.23 7.10 31.32
C GLU A 98 12.19 6.64 32.43
#